data_AF-A0A0G1TV76-F1
#
_entry.id   AF-A0A0G1TV76-F1
#
_cell.length_a   1.000
_cell.length_b   1.000
_cell.length_c   1.000
_cell.angle_alpha   90.00
_cell.angle_beta   90.00
_cell.angle_gamma   90.00
#
_symmetry.space_group_name_H-M   'P 1'
#
loop_
_entity.id
_entity.type
_entity.pdbx_description
1 polymer ?
#
loop_
_entity_poly.entity_id
_entity_poly.type
_entity_poly.pdbx_seq_one_letter_code
_entity_poly.pdbx_strand_id
1 'polypeptide(L)'
;MEVWIAPKSQGTKFGDTPDAQLPDLAQVLQRALQKIEALARLPEMPHMAEAPFVYNFYIYHGADWYLRIIPRLIHRAGFELGTGLSVNITDPAEAAKALKESAI
;
A
#
# COMPACT_ATOMS: atom_id res chain seq x y z
N MET A 1 -5.39 -5.02 -3.85
CA MET A 1 -4.01 -4.49 -3.96
C MET A 1 -3.54 -3.98 -2.60
N GLU A 2 -2.28 -4.23 -2.27
CA GLU A 2 -1.58 -3.64 -1.13
C GLU A 2 -0.13 -3.36 -1.52
N VAL A 3 0.51 -2.41 -0.84
CA VAL A 3 1.90 -2.03 -1.11
C VAL A 3 2.68 -2.07 0.19
N TRP A 4 3.83 -2.73 0.16
CA TRP A 4 4.70 -2.87 1.32
C TRP A 4 6.00 -2.12 1.05
N ILE A 5 6.41 -1.28 2.00
CA ILE A 5 7.68 -0.58 2.00
C ILE A 5 8.52 -1.21 3.09
N ALA A 6 9.69 -1.73 2.73
CA ALA A 6 10.61 -2.38 3.64
C ALA A 6 12.03 -1.80 3.43
N PRO A 7 12.87 -1.76 4.47
CA PRO A 7 14.26 -1.39 4.33
C PRO A 7 15.00 -2.39 3.45
N LYS A 8 16.07 -1.94 2.78
CA LYS A 8 16.96 -2.85 2.04
C LYS A 8 17.85 -3.67 2.98
N SER A 9 18.13 -3.16 4.18
CA SER A 9 18.87 -3.87 5.22
C SER A 9 17.94 -4.79 6.01
N GLN A 10 18.42 -5.98 6.34
CA GLN A 10 17.69 -6.97 7.16
C GLN A 10 18.05 -6.84 8.64
N GLY A 11 17.20 -7.41 9.50
CA GLY A 11 17.41 -7.53 10.94
C GLY A 11 17.22 -6.24 11.75
N THR A 12 16.82 -5.14 11.12
CA THR A 12 16.55 -3.87 11.81
C THR A 12 15.09 -3.74 12.21
N LYS A 13 14.81 -2.98 13.27
CA LYS A 13 13.45 -2.58 13.65
C LYS A 13 13.13 -1.18 13.12
N PHE A 14 11.84 -0.84 13.09
CA PHE A 14 11.41 0.47 12.60
C PHE A 14 12.06 1.62 13.39
N GLY A 15 12.12 1.50 14.71
CA GLY A 15 12.71 2.51 15.60
C GLY A 15 14.24 2.62 15.50
N ASP A 16 14.91 1.67 14.84
CA ASP A 16 16.36 1.71 14.61
C ASP A 16 16.71 2.47 13.31
N THR A 17 15.70 2.95 12.56
CA THR A 17 15.91 3.65 11.29
C THR A 17 16.66 4.96 11.53
N PRO A 18 17.85 5.17 10.92
CA PRO A 18 18.61 6.39 11.11
C PRO A 18 17.89 7.61 10.55
N ASP A 19 18.05 8.77 11.18
CA ASP A 19 17.48 10.04 10.72
C ASP A 19 17.84 10.37 9.26
N ALA A 20 19.05 9.99 8.82
CA ALA A 20 19.51 10.17 7.45
C ALA A 20 18.69 9.36 6.41
N GLN A 21 18.00 8.29 6.82
CA GLN A 21 17.15 7.47 5.96
C GLN A 21 15.67 7.89 6.00
N LEU A 22 15.25 8.71 6.96
CA LEU A 22 13.87 9.18 7.06
C LEU A 22 13.40 9.99 5.83
N PRO A 23 14.23 10.85 5.20
CA PRO A 23 13.84 11.52 3.96
C PRO A 23 13.56 10.55 2.82
N ASP A 24 14.37 9.50 2.67
CA ASP A 24 14.18 8.48 1.64
C ASP A 24 12.90 7.68 1.90
N LEU A 25 12.65 7.28 3.14
CA LEU A 25 11.40 6.62 3.53
C LEU A 25 10.18 7.50 3.24
N ALA A 26 10.23 8.78 3.59
CA ALA A 26 9.16 9.73 3.33
C ALA A 26 8.90 9.88 1.82
N GLN A 27 9.96 9.96 1.01
CA GLN A 27 9.86 10.05 -0.44
C GLN A 27 9.24 8.78 -1.05
N VAL A 28 9.67 7.59 -0.61
CA VAL A 28 9.12 6.32 -1.09
C VAL A 28 7.64 6.18 -0.69
N LEU A 29 7.29 6.54 0.55
CA LEU A 29 5.91 6.55 1.02
C LEU A 29 5.03 7.49 0.20
N GLN A 30 5.46 8.74 0.00
CA GLN A 30 4.71 9.71 -0.78
C GLN A 30 4.48 9.23 -2.22
N ARG A 31 5.53 8.75 -2.89
CA ARG A 31 5.42 8.19 -4.24
C ARG A 31 4.49 6.99 -4.29
N ALA A 32 4.59 6.07 -3.33
CA ALA A 32 3.70 4.91 -3.26
C ALA A 32 2.23 5.35 -3.15
N LEU A 33 1.92 6.28 -2.24
CA LEU A 33 0.55 6.78 -2.06
C LEU A 33 0.01 7.48 -3.31
N GLN A 34 0.81 8.34 -3.96
CA GLN A 34 0.40 9.02 -5.18
C GLN A 34 0.12 8.04 -6.33
N LYS A 35 0.99 7.04 -6.50
CA LYS A 35 0.80 6.01 -7.53
C LYS A 35 -0.45 5.16 -7.28
N ILE A 36 -0.66 4.74 -6.03
CA ILE A 36 -1.84 3.98 -5.64
C ILE A 36 -3.11 4.81 -5.90
N GLU A 37 -3.11 6.08 -5.53
CA GLU A 37 -4.25 6.97 -5.75
C GLU A 37 -4.53 7.16 -7.25
N ALA A 38 -3.49 7.36 -8.06
CA ALA A 38 -3.65 7.49 -9.51
C ALA A 38 -4.23 6.23 -10.15
N LEU A 39 -3.77 5.05 -9.72
CA LEU A 39 -4.36 3.78 -10.15
C LEU A 39 -5.83 3.69 -9.73
N ALA A 40 -6.17 4.10 -8.51
CA ALA A 40 -7.55 4.14 -8.00
C ALA A 40 -8.47 5.08 -8.80
N ARG A 41 -7.91 6.05 -9.52
CA ARG A 41 -8.64 7.01 -10.37
C ARG A 41 -8.76 6.57 -11.83
N LEU A 42 -8.26 5.38 -12.19
CA LEU A 42 -8.43 4.85 -13.54
C LEU A 42 -9.91 4.56 -13.84
N PRO A 43 -10.36 4.69 -15.11
CA PRO A 43 -11.75 4.45 -15.51
C PRO A 43 -12.28 3.06 -15.14
N GLU A 44 -11.39 2.08 -14.94
CA GLU A 44 -11.72 0.70 -14.57
C GLU A 44 -12.23 0.57 -13.12
N MET A 45 -12.08 1.63 -12.31
CA MET A 45 -12.61 1.74 -10.94
C MET A 45 -13.53 2.98 -10.80
N PRO A 46 -14.67 3.02 -11.49
CA PRO A 46 -15.51 4.23 -11.56
C PRO A 46 -16.05 4.67 -10.19
N HIS A 47 -16.32 3.72 -9.29
CA HIS A 47 -16.78 4.01 -7.92
C HIS A 47 -15.74 4.76 -7.06
N MET A 48 -14.46 4.72 -7.45
CA MET A 48 -13.36 5.36 -6.74
C MET A 48 -13.01 6.75 -7.28
N ALA A 49 -13.44 7.08 -8.51
CA ALA A 49 -13.03 8.32 -9.19
C ALA A 49 -13.45 9.61 -8.44
N GLU A 50 -14.64 9.60 -7.84
CA GLU A 50 -15.21 10.74 -7.11
C GLU A 50 -15.08 10.60 -5.57
N ALA A 51 -14.64 9.45 -5.08
CA ALA A 51 -14.48 9.20 -3.66
C ALA A 51 -13.16 9.78 -3.11
N PRO A 52 -13.11 10.20 -1.83
CA PRO A 52 -11.85 10.54 -1.19
C PRO A 52 -10.95 9.29 -1.15
N PHE A 53 -9.67 9.46 -1.50
CA PHE A 53 -8.70 8.37 -1.41
C PHE A 53 -8.44 8.03 0.06
N VAL A 54 -8.83 6.82 0.46
CA VAL A 54 -8.71 6.32 1.84
C VAL A 54 -7.92 5.03 1.87
N TYR A 55 -7.02 4.93 2.85
CA TYR A 55 -6.18 3.76 3.06
C TYR A 55 -5.96 3.53 4.56
N ASN A 56 -5.80 2.26 4.93
CA ASN A 56 -5.25 1.89 6.22
C ASN A 56 -3.74 1.67 6.07
N PHE A 57 -3.01 1.75 7.18
CA PHE A 57 -1.62 1.35 7.23
C PHE A 57 -1.31 0.54 8.47
N TYR A 58 -0.26 -0.27 8.40
CA TYR A 58 0.28 -1.03 9.52
C TYR A 58 1.80 -1.05 9.43
N ILE A 59 2.48 -0.77 10.55
CA ILE A 59 3.92 -0.91 10.66
C ILE A 59 4.20 -2.14 11.51
N TYR A 60 4.77 -3.18 10.90
CA TYR A 60 5.35 -4.26 11.66
C TYR A 60 6.64 -3.73 12.30
N HIS A 61 6.71 -3.70 13.64
CA HIS A 61 7.78 -3.03 14.37
C HIS A 61 8.93 -3.97 14.80
N GLY A 62 8.86 -5.26 14.44
CA GLY A 62 9.88 -6.27 14.76
C GLY A 62 11.11 -6.19 13.87
N ALA A 63 11.99 -7.19 13.96
CA ALA A 63 13.10 -7.34 13.01
C ALA A 63 12.55 -7.55 11.60
N ASP A 64 13.21 -6.97 10.59
CA ASP A 64 12.72 -6.92 9.21
C ASP A 64 11.39 -6.18 9.11
N TRP A 65 11.35 -5.00 9.74
CA TRP A 65 10.18 -4.14 9.78
C TRP A 65 9.68 -3.79 8.37
N TYR A 66 8.37 -3.61 8.22
CA TYR A 66 7.78 -3.09 6.99
C TYR A 66 6.58 -2.20 7.30
N LEU A 67 6.35 -1.22 6.43
CA LEU A 67 5.15 -0.40 6.37
C LEU A 67 4.23 -0.96 5.28
N ARG A 68 3.08 -1.50 5.67
CA ARG A 68 2.05 -2.00 4.77
C ARG A 68 0.97 -0.94 4.58
N ILE A 69 0.67 -0.63 3.33
CA ILE A 69 -0.38 0.29 2.89
C ILE A 69 -1.52 -0.55 2.29
N ILE A 70 -2.74 -0.34 2.79
CA ILE A 70 -3.94 -1.10 2.41
C ILE A 70 -5.01 -0.12 1.90
N PRO A 71 -5.05 0.14 0.59
CA PRO A 71 -6.02 1.03 -0.04
C PRO A 71 -7.43 0.45 0.10
N ARG A 72 -8.42 1.25 0.48
CA ARG A 72 -9.82 0.80 0.59
C ARG A 72 -10.54 1.00 -0.75
N LEU A 73 -10.23 0.13 -1.71
CA LEU A 73 -10.76 0.19 -3.08
C LEU A 73 -12.10 -0.55 -3.24
N ILE A 74 -12.46 -1.42 -2.29
CA ILE A 74 -13.63 -2.29 -2.38
C ILE A 74 -14.39 -2.22 -1.06
N HIS A 75 -15.73 -2.13 -1.14
CA HIS A 75 -16.60 -2.29 0.02
C HIS A 75 -16.58 -3.76 0.47
N ARG A 76 -16.21 -4.00 1.73
CA ARG A 76 -16.26 -5.33 2.35
C ARG A 76 -17.70 -5.86 2.33
N ALA A 77 -17.90 -7.05 1.80
CA ALA A 77 -19.19 -7.72 1.77
C ALA A 77 -19.36 -8.63 3.00
N GLY A 78 -20.47 -9.37 3.04
CA GLY A 78 -20.82 -10.24 4.18
C GLY A 78 -19.77 -11.32 4.49
N PHE A 79 -19.01 -11.77 3.50
CA PHE A 79 -17.95 -12.76 3.70
C PHE A 79 -16.77 -12.18 4.48
N GLU A 80 -16.23 -11.02 4.07
CA GLU A 80 -15.10 -10.40 4.74
C GLU A 80 -15.48 -9.92 6.14
N LEU A 81 -16.72 -9.45 6.32
CA LEU A 81 -17.24 -9.04 7.62
C LEU A 81 -17.48 -10.24 8.55
N GLY A 82 -17.98 -11.36 8.02
CA GLY A 82 -18.29 -12.55 8.80
C GLY A 82 -17.08 -13.42 9.16
N THR A 83 -16.03 -13.42 8.34
CA THR A 83 -14.85 -14.28 8.51
C THR A 83 -13.59 -13.54 8.94
N GLY A 84 -13.53 -12.23 8.73
CA GLY A 84 -12.30 -11.44 8.91
C GLY A 84 -11.24 -11.69 7.82
N LEU A 85 -11.51 -12.55 6.83
CA LEU A 85 -10.62 -12.79 5.70
C LEU A 85 -10.78 -11.69 4.65
N SER A 86 -9.66 -11.30 4.03
CA SER A 86 -9.67 -10.40 2.88
C SER A 86 -9.50 -11.20 1.60
N VAL A 87 -10.37 -10.97 0.62
CA VAL A 87 -10.19 -11.50 -0.74
C VAL A 87 -9.40 -10.47 -1.55
N ASN A 88 -8.24 -10.86 -2.08
CA ASN A 88 -7.52 -10.03 -3.04
C ASN A 88 -7.84 -10.53 -4.44
N ILE A 89 -8.55 -9.72 -5.22
CA ILE A 89 -9.01 -10.06 -6.58
C ILE A 89 -7.95 -9.78 -7.66
N THR A 90 -6.82 -9.17 -7.28
CA THR A 90 -5.72 -8.85 -8.20
C THR A 90 -4.49 -9.65 -7.82
N ASP A 91 -3.91 -10.34 -8.80
CA ASP A 91 -2.62 -11.02 -8.66
C ASP A 91 -1.52 -10.01 -8.27
N PRO A 92 -0.62 -10.33 -7.32
CA PRO A 92 0.43 -9.41 -6.89
C PRO A 92 1.41 -9.02 -8.01
N ALA A 93 1.67 -9.88 -8.99
CA ALA A 93 2.54 -9.57 -10.11
C ALA A 93 1.90 -8.52 -11.05
N GLU A 94 0.61 -8.69 -11.35
CA GLU A 94 -0.16 -7.71 -12.12
C GLU A 94 -0.28 -6.38 -11.38
N ALA A 95 -0.53 -6.41 -10.06
CA ALA A 95 -0.57 -5.20 -9.23
C ALA A 95 0.78 -4.46 -9.22
N ALA A 96 1.89 -5.19 -9.09
CA ALA A 96 3.23 -4.62 -9.12
C ALA A 96 3.56 -4.00 -10.50
N LYS A 97 3.15 -4.64 -11.59
CA LYS A 97 3.29 -4.12 -12.95
C LYS A 97 2.52 -2.81 -13.13
N ALA A 98 1.24 -2.78 -12.75
CA ALA A 98 0.42 -1.58 -12.82
C ALA A 98 1.01 -0.40 -12.01
N LEU A 99 1.50 -0.67 -10.79
CA LEU A 99 2.16 0.34 -9.95
C LEU A 99 3.47 0.85 -10.54
N LYS A 100 4.21 -0.01 -11.25
CA LYS A 100 5.44 0.38 -11.94
C LYS A 100 5.16 1.26 -13.15
N GLU A 101 4.14 0.90 -13.94
CA GLU A 101 3.77 1.57 -15.20
C GLU A 101 2.98 2.88 -14.99
N SER A 102 2.42 3.12 -13.80
CA SER A 102 1.75 4.38 -13.48
C SER A 102 2.70 5.58 -13.67
N ALA A 103 2.28 6.57 -14.46
CA ALA A 103 3.09 7.68 -14.96
C ALA A 103 3.48 8.77 -13.93
N ILE A 104 3.44 8.46 -12.64
CA ILE A 104 3.85 9.36 -11.53
C ILE A 104 5.25 8.98 -11.05
#